data_AF-A0A395LN80-F1
#
_entry.id   AF-A0A395LN80-F1
#
_cell.length_a   1.000
_cell.length_b   1.000
_cell.length_c   1.000
_cell.angle_alpha   90.00
_cell.angle_beta   90.00
_cell.angle_gamma   90.00
#
_symmetry.space_group_name_H-M   'P 1'
#
loop_
_entity.id
_entity.type
_entity.pdbx_description
1 polymer ?
#
loop_
_entity_poly.entity_id
_entity_poly.type
_entity_poly.pdbx_seq_one_letter_code
_entity_poly.pdbx_strand_id
1 'polypeptide(L)'
;MKKLALFAALPVAALALSACGEDSAVEEQGDMLEERADEVEDYGDDTAAALEEQADEASTDAREDALNERAEEIDDIGDERADELNEAADEME
;
A
#
# COMPACT_ATOMS: atom_id res chain seq x y z
N MET A 1 -11.00 -60.05 -28.23
CA MET A 1 -12.27 -59.92 -27.50
C MET A 1 -12.05 -59.07 -26.26
N LYS A 2 -13.06 -58.26 -25.93
CA LYS A 2 -13.11 -57.16 -24.96
C LYS A 2 -12.67 -57.52 -23.53
N LYS A 3 -12.17 -56.50 -22.81
CA LYS A 3 -12.41 -56.12 -21.39
C LYS A 3 -11.42 -54.98 -21.06
N LEU A 4 -11.72 -53.73 -21.44
CA LEU A 4 -12.38 -52.72 -20.58
C LEU A 4 -11.94 -52.81 -19.10
N ALA A 5 -10.98 -51.97 -18.74
CA ALA A 5 -10.88 -51.40 -17.41
C ALA A 5 -10.53 -49.91 -17.56
N LEU A 6 -11.58 -49.10 -17.75
CA LEU A 6 -11.54 -47.69 -17.40
C LEU A 6 -11.24 -47.63 -15.90
N PHE A 7 -10.00 -47.33 -15.53
CA PHE A 7 -9.76 -46.74 -14.22
C PHE A 7 -10.08 -45.26 -14.36
N ALA A 8 -11.15 -44.87 -13.69
CA ALA A 8 -11.66 -43.52 -13.62
C ALA A 8 -10.53 -42.54 -13.27
N ALA A 9 -10.20 -41.66 -14.22
CA ALA A 9 -9.49 -40.42 -13.94
C ALA A 9 -10.42 -39.57 -13.06
N LEU A 10 -10.29 -39.75 -11.75
CA LEU A 10 -10.90 -38.92 -10.73
C LEU A 10 -10.39 -37.48 -10.92
N PRO A 11 -11.28 -36.47 -11.01
CA PRO A 11 -10.89 -35.07 -11.20
C PRO A 11 -10.47 -34.44 -9.86
N VAL A 12 -9.60 -35.10 -9.11
CA VAL A 12 -9.11 -34.60 -7.81
C VAL A 12 -8.13 -33.44 -7.97
N ALA A 13 -7.59 -33.24 -9.19
CA ALA A 13 -6.72 -32.11 -9.50
C ALA A 13 -7.45 -30.74 -9.51
N ALA A 14 -8.78 -30.71 -9.63
CA ALA A 14 -9.54 -29.45 -9.67
C ALA A 14 -9.79 -28.83 -8.29
N LEU A 15 -9.64 -29.61 -7.20
CA LEU A 15 -9.84 -29.13 -5.83
C LEU A 15 -8.54 -28.68 -5.15
N ALA A 16 -7.39 -28.84 -5.82
CA ALA A 16 -6.09 -28.43 -5.28
C ALA A 16 -5.75 -26.96 -5.61
N LEU A 17 -6.45 -26.34 -6.55
CA LEU A 17 -6.26 -24.93 -6.91
C LEU A 17 -7.03 -23.97 -5.99
N SER A 18 -8.09 -24.43 -5.31
CA SER A 18 -8.85 -23.61 -4.36
C SER A 18 -8.26 -23.59 -2.94
N ALA A 19 -7.06 -24.16 -2.74
CA ALA A 19 -6.36 -24.19 -1.46
C ALA A 19 -5.26 -23.11 -1.35
N CYS A 20 -4.95 -22.44 -2.46
CA CYS A 20 -4.39 -21.09 -2.46
C CYS A 20 -5.60 -20.22 -2.78
N GLY A 21 -6.28 -19.68 -1.76
CA GLY A 21 -7.51 -18.92 -1.96
C GLY A 21 -7.29 -17.83 -2.99
N GLU A 22 -8.21 -17.68 -3.94
CA GLU A 22 -8.32 -16.41 -4.67
C GLU A 22 -8.72 -15.36 -3.64
N ASP A 23 -8.01 -14.23 -3.62
CA ASP A 23 -8.36 -13.09 -2.77
C ASP A 23 -9.82 -12.72 -3.02
N SER A 24 -10.50 -12.36 -1.93
CA SER A 24 -11.86 -11.89 -2.08
C SER A 24 -11.86 -10.52 -2.79
N ALA A 25 -12.93 -10.17 -3.49
CA ALA A 25 -13.07 -8.82 -4.07
C ALA A 25 -13.10 -7.68 -3.02
N VAL A 26 -13.13 -8.04 -1.72
CA VAL A 26 -13.02 -7.12 -0.59
C VAL A 26 -11.56 -6.94 -0.21
N GLU A 27 -10.80 -8.03 -0.14
CA GLU A 27 -9.34 -8.05 0.07
C GLU A 27 -8.60 -7.29 -1.06
N GLU A 28 -8.94 -7.55 -2.33
CA GLU A 28 -8.41 -6.77 -3.47
C GLU A 28 -8.74 -5.25 -3.36
N GLN A 29 -9.82 -4.90 -2.65
CA GLN A 29 -10.17 -3.51 -2.39
C GLN A 29 -9.35 -2.90 -1.24
N GLY A 30 -9.00 -3.71 -0.23
CA GLY A 30 -8.06 -3.35 0.84
C GLY A 30 -6.68 -3.07 0.26
N ASP A 31 -6.15 -3.98 -0.56
CA ASP A 31 -4.84 -3.82 -1.22
C ASP A 31 -4.75 -2.51 -2.02
N MET A 32 -5.81 -2.14 -2.75
CA MET A 32 -5.85 -0.86 -3.50
C MET A 32 -5.89 0.37 -2.59
N LEU A 33 -6.42 0.26 -1.37
CA LEU A 33 -6.39 1.34 -0.39
C LEU A 33 -5.01 1.49 0.23
N GLU A 34 -4.32 0.38 0.53
CA GLU A 34 -2.93 0.38 1.00
C GLU A 34 -1.98 0.97 -0.06
N GLU A 35 -2.08 0.53 -1.32
CA GLU A 35 -1.25 1.09 -2.41
C GLU A 35 -1.48 2.61 -2.56
N ARG A 36 -2.70 3.08 -2.28
CA ARG A 36 -3.00 4.50 -2.28
C ARG A 36 -2.49 5.22 -1.04
N ALA A 37 -2.44 4.56 0.12
CA ALA A 37 -1.83 5.10 1.32
C ALA A 37 -0.35 5.36 1.09
N ASP A 38 0.37 4.37 0.53
CA ASP A 38 1.77 4.48 0.14
C ASP A 38 2.01 5.66 -0.81
N GLU A 39 1.18 5.82 -1.85
CA GLU A 39 1.30 6.95 -2.79
C GLU A 39 1.12 8.32 -2.11
N VAL A 40 0.35 8.39 -1.03
CA VAL A 40 0.08 9.62 -0.28
C VAL A 40 1.24 9.94 0.67
N GLU A 41 1.75 8.94 1.39
CA GLU A 41 2.96 9.05 2.21
C GLU A 41 4.14 9.50 1.35
N ASP A 42 4.42 8.78 0.25
CA ASP A 42 5.51 9.10 -0.70
C ASP A 42 5.44 10.55 -1.21
N TYR A 43 4.24 11.07 -1.49
CA TYR A 43 4.07 12.45 -1.93
C TYR A 43 4.35 13.46 -0.81
N GLY A 44 3.97 13.15 0.43
CA GLY A 44 4.30 13.91 1.63
C GLY A 44 5.80 14.00 1.81
N ASP A 45 6.46 12.84 1.88
CA ASP A 45 7.90 12.65 2.03
C ASP A 45 8.70 13.42 0.96
N ASP A 46 8.37 13.22 -0.33
CA ASP A 46 9.07 13.88 -1.44
C ASP A 46 8.96 15.41 -1.33
N THR A 47 7.80 15.90 -0.89
CA THR A 47 7.56 17.33 -0.74
C THR A 47 8.29 17.89 0.48
N ALA A 48 8.27 17.18 1.60
CA ALA A 48 8.98 17.53 2.83
C ALA A 48 10.49 17.55 2.59
N ALA A 49 11.05 16.51 1.97
CA ALA A 49 12.46 16.42 1.61
C ALA A 49 12.91 17.58 0.70
N ALA A 50 12.09 17.97 -0.28
CA ALA A 50 12.39 19.11 -1.13
C ALA A 50 12.40 20.47 -0.37
N LEU A 51 11.63 20.58 0.72
CA LEU A 51 11.65 21.75 1.59
C LEU A 51 12.87 21.74 2.53
N GLU A 52 13.24 20.58 3.06
CA GLU A 52 14.46 20.42 3.87
C GLU A 52 15.72 20.74 3.06
N GLU A 53 15.81 20.29 1.80
CA GLU A 53 16.95 20.64 0.93
C GLU A 53 17.04 22.17 0.70
N GLN A 54 15.89 22.85 0.61
CA GLN A 54 15.87 24.32 0.56
C GLN A 54 16.24 24.97 1.90
N ALA A 55 15.93 24.31 3.02
CA ALA A 55 16.27 24.77 4.36
C ALA A 55 17.78 24.71 4.59
N ASP A 56 18.43 23.62 4.16
CA ASP A 56 19.89 23.43 4.21
C ASP A 56 20.67 24.54 3.47
N GLU A 57 20.08 25.11 2.42
CA GLU A 57 20.65 26.20 1.64
C GLU A 57 20.26 27.61 2.13
N ALA A 58 19.43 27.70 3.20
CA ALA A 58 18.89 28.97 3.64
C ALA A 58 19.96 29.93 4.18
N SER A 59 19.86 31.21 3.80
CA SER A 59 20.85 32.23 4.19
C SER A 59 20.75 32.69 5.66
N THR A 60 19.73 32.24 6.39
CA THR A 60 19.44 32.66 7.77
C THR A 60 18.69 31.56 8.50
N ASP A 61 18.99 31.39 9.79
CA ASP A 61 18.32 30.44 10.69
C ASP A 61 16.79 30.59 10.67
N ALA A 62 16.27 31.82 10.73
CA ALA A 62 14.82 32.07 10.70
C ALA A 62 14.13 31.61 9.40
N ARG A 63 14.88 31.42 8.30
CA ARG A 63 14.36 30.91 7.03
C ARG A 63 14.46 29.39 6.97
N GLU A 64 15.56 28.83 7.49
CA GLU A 64 15.73 27.39 7.70
C GLU A 64 14.61 26.85 8.59
N ASP A 65 14.41 27.45 9.78
CA ASP A 65 13.36 27.07 10.73
C ASP A 65 11.97 27.07 10.09
N ALA A 66 11.64 28.13 9.33
CA ALA A 66 10.33 28.25 8.68
C ALA A 66 10.13 27.28 7.50
N LEU A 67 11.21 26.75 6.91
CA LEU A 67 11.13 25.73 5.88
C LEU A 67 11.00 24.34 6.52
N ASN A 68 11.78 24.06 7.56
CA ASN A 68 11.69 22.82 8.32
C ASN A 68 10.32 22.64 8.99
N GLU A 69 9.77 23.67 9.65
CA GLU A 69 8.42 23.61 10.25
C GLU A 69 7.35 23.32 9.19
N ARG A 70 7.56 23.77 7.96
CA ARG A 70 6.64 23.49 6.85
C ARG A 70 6.85 22.10 6.25
N ALA A 71 8.08 21.58 6.26
CA ALA A 71 8.37 20.21 5.85
C ALA A 71 7.66 19.25 6.81
N GLU A 72 7.84 19.44 8.12
CA GLU A 72 7.16 18.69 9.18
C GLU A 72 5.63 18.74 9.03
N GLU A 73 5.04 19.91 8.79
CA GLU A 73 3.57 20.01 8.60
C GLU A 73 3.08 19.20 7.37
N ILE A 74 3.88 19.10 6.32
CA ILE A 74 3.50 18.35 5.11
C ILE A 74 3.65 16.85 5.32
N ASP A 75 4.73 16.44 5.98
CA ASP A 75 5.01 15.06 6.39
C ASP A 75 3.85 14.54 7.26
N ASP A 76 3.51 15.28 8.33
CA ASP A 76 2.41 14.95 9.24
C ASP A 76 1.07 14.82 8.50
N ILE A 77 0.80 15.67 7.50
CA ILE A 77 -0.43 15.59 6.69
C ILE A 77 -0.42 14.35 5.79
N GLY A 78 0.74 13.97 5.24
CA GLY A 78 0.92 12.74 4.46
C GLY A 78 0.60 11.52 5.31
N ASP A 79 1.26 11.41 6.47
CA ASP A 79 1.09 10.36 7.46
C ASP A 79 -0.36 10.22 7.91
N GLU A 80 -1.00 11.31 8.36
CA GLU A 80 -2.39 11.26 8.83
C GLU A 80 -3.35 10.75 7.74
N ARG A 81 -3.06 11.04 6.47
CA ARG A 81 -3.89 10.59 5.35
C ARG A 81 -3.62 9.16 4.94
N ALA A 82 -2.36 8.73 4.97
CA ALA A 82 -1.98 7.35 4.74
C ALA A 82 -2.58 6.46 5.84
N ASP A 83 -2.52 6.89 7.10
CA ASP A 83 -3.13 6.22 8.25
C ASP A 83 -4.66 6.07 8.10
N GLU A 84 -5.38 7.12 7.69
CA GLU A 84 -6.82 7.05 7.43
C GLU A 84 -7.19 6.01 6.35
N LEU A 85 -6.30 5.82 5.35
CA LEU A 85 -6.51 4.85 4.26
C LEU A 85 -6.16 3.43 4.70
N ASN A 86 -5.06 3.26 5.43
CA ASN A 86 -4.64 1.97 5.98
C ASN A 86 -5.63 1.46 7.02
N GLU A 87 -6.17 2.32 7.91
CA GLU A 87 -7.20 1.89 8.86
C GLU A 87 -8.47 1.41 8.12
N ALA A 88 -8.82 2.03 6.99
CA ALA A 88 -9.93 1.57 6.16
C ALA A 88 -9.62 0.26 5.41
N ALA A 89 -8.36 0.01 5.04
CA ALA A 89 -7.92 -1.23 4.42
C ALA A 89 -7.91 -2.39 5.43
N ASP A 90 -7.40 -2.16 6.64
CA ASP A 90 -7.38 -3.12 7.76
C ASP A 90 -8.78 -3.64 8.13
N GLU A 91 -9.83 -2.82 7.96
CA GLU A 91 -11.21 -3.24 8.16
C GLU A 91 -11.71 -4.24 7.10
N MET A 92 -10.95 -4.44 6.01
CA MET A 92 -11.29 -5.27 4.84
C MET A 92 -10.50 -6.60 4.76
N GLU A 93 -9.42 -6.79 5.53
CA GLU A 93 -8.72 -8.09 5.72
C GLU A 93 -9.47 -9.06 6.67
#